data_AF-X0R9R4-F1
#
_entry.id   AF-X0R9R4-F1
#
_cell.length_a   1.000
_cell.length_b   1.000
_cell.length_c   1.000
_cell.angle_alpha   90.00
_cell.angle_beta   90.00
_cell.angle_gamma   90.00
#
_symmetry.space_group_name_H-M   'P 1'
#
loop_
_entity.id
_entity.type
_entity.pdbx_description
1 polymer ?
#
loop_
_entity_poly.entity_id
_entity_poly.type
_entity_poly.pdbx_seq_one_letter_code
_entity_poly.pdbx_strand_id
1 'polypeptide(L)'
;MPSTKPLLLTNPTLASNIDIDHVTHFLLELDALKRINRRSYVTHTTRKENSAEHSWHLAMACWSIAEQFELDVNHEKLLKMALVHDLGEIDAGDTFLFANSRSEAHIEERAGIARLQAERGNGIMDLNEIWEEQETGSSKETQLIRVVDRLLPFLLNLNTNGKTWIDANITRSQVTAALAFIKDSFPSIHDWLSKNIDYATQQGWLVDA
;
A
#
# COMPACT_ATOMS: atom_id res chain seq x y z
N MET A 1 26.51 -36.99 23.98
CA MET A 1 26.04 -36.13 22.87
C MET A 1 26.42 -34.70 23.21
N PRO A 2 27.12 -33.95 22.34
CA PRO A 2 27.46 -32.58 22.64
C PRO A 2 26.19 -31.73 22.56
N SER A 3 25.84 -31.11 23.69
CA SER A 3 24.78 -30.10 23.81
C SER A 3 25.18 -28.88 22.96
N THR A 4 24.66 -28.77 21.74
CA THR A 4 24.78 -27.55 20.94
C THR A 4 23.93 -26.47 21.61
N LYS A 5 24.57 -25.58 22.38
CA LYS A 5 23.91 -24.35 22.84
C LYS A 5 23.33 -23.63 21.62
N PRO A 6 22.08 -23.14 21.68
CA PRO A 6 21.49 -22.40 20.57
C PRO A 6 22.34 -21.17 20.28
N LEU A 7 22.63 -20.94 19.00
CA LEU A 7 23.33 -19.75 18.54
C LEU A 7 22.46 -18.54 18.85
N LEU A 8 22.98 -17.61 19.64
CA LEU A 8 22.31 -16.32 19.85
C LEU A 8 22.39 -15.53 18.55
N LEU A 9 21.25 -14.99 18.10
CA LEU A 9 21.19 -14.11 16.92
C LEU A 9 21.80 -12.73 17.17
N THR A 10 21.99 -12.37 18.44
CA THR A 10 22.46 -11.05 18.86
C THR A 10 23.78 -11.14 19.62
N ASN A 11 24.58 -10.09 19.50
CA ASN A 11 25.68 -9.85 20.41
C ASN A 11 25.10 -9.40 21.77
N PRO A 12 25.32 -10.14 22.87
CA PRO A 12 24.73 -9.84 24.18
C PRO A 12 25.02 -8.43 24.70
N THR A 13 26.20 -7.89 24.38
CA THR A 13 26.62 -6.55 24.81
C THR A 13 25.93 -5.43 24.04
N LEU A 14 25.54 -5.67 22.80
CA LEU A 14 24.74 -4.71 22.02
C LEU A 14 23.27 -4.78 22.45
N ALA A 15 22.76 -5.99 22.67
CA ALA A 15 21.38 -6.21 23.09
C ALA A 15 21.07 -5.64 24.48
N SER A 16 22.06 -5.59 25.39
CA SER A 16 21.86 -5.02 26.74
C SER A 16 21.58 -3.52 26.76
N ASN A 17 21.84 -2.81 25.66
CA ASN A 17 21.56 -1.37 25.54
C ASN A 17 20.22 -1.08 24.85
N ILE A 18 19.50 -2.11 24.40
CA ILE A 18 18.21 -1.97 23.74
C ILE A 18 17.12 -2.04 24.82
N ASP A 19 16.32 -0.98 24.89
CA ASP A 19 15.12 -0.98 25.73
C ASP A 19 13.98 -1.72 25.03
N ILE A 20 13.69 -2.92 25.51
CA ILE A 20 12.68 -3.81 24.92
C ILE A 20 11.26 -3.25 25.10
N ASP A 21 11.01 -2.44 26.13
CA ASP A 21 9.69 -1.83 26.32
C ASP A 21 9.43 -0.80 25.21
N HIS A 22 10.43 0.01 24.85
CA HIS A 22 10.32 0.92 23.71
C HIS A 22 10.17 0.16 22.39
N VAL A 23 10.96 -0.91 22.15
CA VAL A 23 10.85 -1.72 20.92
C VAL A 23 9.46 -2.32 20.78
N THR A 24 8.96 -2.97 21.81
CA THR A 24 7.63 -3.60 21.77
C THR A 24 6.51 -2.58 21.66
N HIS A 25 6.67 -1.38 22.25
CA HIS A 25 5.73 -0.28 22.03
C HIS A 25 5.67 0.12 20.54
N PHE A 26 6.81 0.33 19.89
CA PHE A 26 6.84 0.64 18.45
C PHE A 26 6.20 -0.47 17.59
N LEU A 27 6.43 -1.75 17.93
CA LEU A 27 5.79 -2.86 17.22
C LEU A 27 4.25 -2.85 17.36
N LEU A 28 3.73 -2.42 18.52
CA LEU A 28 2.29 -2.25 18.74
C LEU A 28 1.74 -1.01 18.02
N GLU A 29 2.53 0.06 17.90
CA GLU A 29 2.16 1.21 17.07
C GLU A 29 1.98 0.81 15.60
N LEU A 30 2.83 -0.06 15.06
CA LEU A 30 2.66 -0.59 13.69
C LEU A 30 1.42 -1.49 13.55
N ASP A 31 1.06 -2.25 14.58
CA ASP A 31 -0.15 -3.09 14.60
C ASP A 31 -1.43 -2.27 14.40
N ALA A 32 -1.43 -1.00 14.84
CA ALA A 32 -2.54 -0.09 14.73
C ALA A 32 -3.05 0.09 13.29
N LEU A 33 -2.20 -0.10 12.27
CA LEU A 33 -2.58 0.01 10.86
C LEU A 33 -3.72 -0.95 10.49
N LYS A 34 -3.80 -2.12 11.15
CA LYS A 34 -4.88 -3.12 10.94
C LYS A 34 -6.27 -2.59 11.28
N ARG A 35 -6.36 -1.49 12.03
CA ARG A 35 -7.64 -0.85 12.42
C ARG A 35 -8.18 0.09 11.34
N ILE A 36 -7.33 0.50 10.39
CA ILE A 36 -7.70 1.44 9.33
C ILE A 36 -8.38 0.66 8.21
N ASN A 37 -9.69 0.88 8.03
CA ASN A 37 -10.45 0.24 6.97
C ASN A 37 -10.45 1.11 5.71
N ARG A 38 -10.11 0.49 4.58
CA ARG A 38 -10.22 1.04 3.23
C ARG A 38 -11.65 0.87 2.71
N ARG A 39 -11.91 1.45 1.53
CA ARG A 39 -13.22 1.35 0.86
C ARG A 39 -13.41 0.04 0.07
N SER A 40 -12.34 -0.64 -0.29
CA SER A 40 -12.37 -1.92 -1.00
C SER A 40 -13.00 -3.02 -0.14
N TYR A 41 -13.56 -4.05 -0.77
CA TYR A 41 -14.07 -5.24 -0.07
C TYR A 41 -13.18 -6.45 -0.37
N VAL A 42 -12.89 -7.24 0.66
CA VAL A 42 -12.08 -8.45 0.52
C VAL A 42 -12.86 -9.51 -0.27
N THR A 43 -12.16 -10.19 -1.19
CA THR A 43 -12.75 -11.16 -2.11
C THR A 43 -13.56 -12.23 -1.37
N HIS A 44 -14.77 -12.50 -1.85
CA HIS A 44 -15.70 -13.49 -1.26
C HIS A 44 -16.08 -13.23 0.21
N THR A 45 -16.00 -11.98 0.68
CA THR A 45 -16.45 -11.59 2.01
C THR A 45 -17.35 -10.35 1.95
N THR A 46 -17.95 -10.00 3.10
CA THR A 46 -18.66 -8.73 3.29
C THR A 46 -17.79 -7.68 4.00
N ARG A 47 -16.53 -8.02 4.30
CA ARG A 47 -15.61 -7.19 5.09
C ARG A 47 -14.89 -6.20 4.17
N LYS A 48 -14.67 -5.00 4.69
CA LYS A 48 -13.77 -4.05 4.06
C LYS A 48 -12.31 -4.48 4.21
N GLU A 49 -11.53 -4.15 3.20
CA GLU A 49 -10.08 -4.26 3.28
C GLU A 49 -9.54 -3.32 4.38
N ASN A 50 -8.49 -3.69 5.11
CA ASN A 50 -7.72 -2.79 5.97
C ASN A 50 -6.35 -2.46 5.36
N SER A 51 -5.73 -1.37 5.81
CA SER A 51 -4.50 -0.88 5.19
C SER A 51 -3.31 -1.82 5.39
N ALA A 52 -3.27 -2.58 6.47
CA ALA A 52 -2.19 -3.55 6.69
C ALA A 52 -2.26 -4.76 5.73
N GLU A 53 -3.46 -5.29 5.47
CA GLU A 53 -3.62 -6.37 4.50
C GLU A 53 -3.50 -5.89 3.05
N HIS A 54 -3.88 -4.63 2.76
CA HIS A 54 -3.59 -4.00 1.48
C HIS A 54 -2.09 -3.90 1.24
N SER A 55 -1.31 -3.40 2.20
CA SER A 55 0.16 -3.34 2.11
C SER A 55 0.81 -4.71 1.91
N TRP A 56 0.31 -5.76 2.57
CA TRP A 56 0.74 -7.13 2.30
C TRP A 56 0.46 -7.55 0.85
N HIS A 57 -0.77 -7.32 0.38
CA HIS A 57 -1.17 -7.69 -0.98
C HIS A 57 -0.39 -6.90 -2.03
N LEU A 58 -0.16 -5.59 -1.79
CA LEU A 58 0.66 -4.72 -2.62
C LEU A 58 2.09 -5.23 -2.72
N ALA A 59 2.75 -5.54 -1.60
CA ALA A 59 4.11 -6.07 -1.60
C ALA A 59 4.22 -7.38 -2.41
N MET A 60 3.28 -8.31 -2.22
CA MET A 60 3.23 -9.56 -2.97
C MET A 60 2.98 -9.33 -4.47
N ALA A 61 2.05 -8.44 -4.82
CA ALA A 61 1.69 -8.13 -6.20
C ALA A 61 2.84 -7.41 -6.93
N CYS A 62 3.46 -6.42 -6.29
CA CYS A 62 4.63 -5.73 -6.82
C CYS A 62 5.78 -6.69 -7.10
N TRP A 63 6.12 -7.56 -6.14
CA TRP A 63 7.18 -8.55 -6.34
C TRP A 63 6.84 -9.51 -7.49
N SER A 64 5.63 -10.07 -7.50
CA SER A 64 5.22 -10.98 -8.57
C SER A 64 5.24 -10.32 -9.95
N ILE A 65 4.81 -9.07 -10.07
CA ILE A 65 4.81 -8.34 -11.34
C ILE A 65 6.25 -8.00 -11.76
N ALA A 66 7.11 -7.60 -10.83
CA ALA A 66 8.51 -7.35 -11.12
C ALA A 66 9.20 -8.58 -11.73
N GLU A 67 8.99 -9.76 -11.15
CA GLU A 67 9.52 -11.02 -11.68
C GLU A 67 8.91 -11.38 -13.03
N GLN A 68 7.57 -11.30 -13.16
CA GLN A 68 6.86 -11.71 -14.37
C GLN A 68 7.18 -10.83 -15.60
N PHE A 69 7.48 -9.55 -15.37
CA PHE A 69 7.85 -8.60 -16.41
C PHE A 69 9.37 -8.39 -16.52
N GLU A 70 10.17 -9.15 -15.77
CA GLU A 70 11.64 -9.04 -15.72
C GLU A 70 12.11 -7.59 -15.50
N LEU A 71 11.45 -6.87 -14.59
CA LEU A 71 11.73 -5.47 -14.33
C LEU A 71 13.07 -5.31 -13.61
N ASP A 72 13.90 -4.40 -14.10
CA ASP A 72 15.15 -3.98 -13.45
C ASP A 72 14.84 -3.04 -12.28
N VAL A 73 14.39 -3.62 -11.16
CA VAL A 73 14.06 -2.94 -9.89
C VAL A 73 14.87 -3.53 -8.73
N ASN A 74 15.12 -2.72 -7.72
CA ASN A 74 15.63 -3.21 -6.44
C ASN A 74 14.46 -3.75 -5.58
N HIS A 75 14.38 -5.08 -5.46
CA HIS A 75 13.35 -5.76 -4.69
C HIS A 75 13.32 -5.37 -3.20
N GLU A 76 14.48 -5.14 -2.58
CA GLU A 76 14.53 -4.71 -1.18
C GLU A 76 13.88 -3.33 -1.02
N LYS A 77 14.25 -2.38 -1.89
CA LYS A 77 13.65 -1.04 -1.90
C LYS A 77 12.14 -1.10 -2.18
N LEU A 78 11.74 -1.86 -3.20
CA LEU A 78 10.34 -2.06 -3.59
C LEU A 78 9.49 -2.58 -2.42
N LEU A 79 9.95 -3.63 -1.75
CA LEU A 79 9.21 -4.24 -0.64
C LEU A 79 9.16 -3.34 0.59
N LYS A 80 10.25 -2.61 0.92
CA LYS A 80 10.24 -1.62 2.01
C LYS A 80 9.23 -0.51 1.74
N MET A 81 9.23 0.05 0.53
CA MET A 81 8.28 1.09 0.15
C MET A 81 6.83 0.60 0.22
N ALA A 82 6.54 -0.59 -0.32
CA ALA A 82 5.20 -1.17 -0.26
C ALA A 82 4.71 -1.40 1.17
N LEU A 83 5.58 -1.81 2.10
CA LEU A 83 5.23 -2.01 3.50
C LEU A 83 5.01 -0.70 4.26
N VAL A 84 5.69 0.38 3.87
CA VAL A 84 5.68 1.68 4.55
C VAL A 84 4.59 2.62 4.01
N HIS A 85 4.12 2.44 2.77
CA HIS A 85 3.33 3.44 2.04
C HIS A 85 2.11 3.99 2.81
N ASP A 86 1.33 3.11 3.45
CA ASP A 86 0.11 3.49 4.19
C ASP A 86 0.34 3.66 5.71
N LEU A 87 1.59 3.63 6.22
CA LEU A 87 1.83 3.77 7.67
C LEU A 87 1.33 5.11 8.24
N GLY A 88 1.34 6.18 7.43
CA GLY A 88 0.79 7.48 7.83
C GLY A 88 -0.71 7.45 8.12
N GLU A 89 -1.44 6.47 7.56
CA GLU A 89 -2.87 6.30 7.79
C GLU A 89 -3.20 5.86 9.22
N ILE A 90 -2.23 5.40 10.02
CA ILE A 90 -2.44 5.07 11.43
C ILE A 90 -3.05 6.28 12.16
N ASP A 91 -2.58 7.48 11.84
CA ASP A 91 -3.03 8.73 12.46
C ASP A 91 -4.01 9.50 11.57
N ALA A 92 -3.80 9.50 10.24
CA ALA A 92 -4.61 10.26 9.28
C ALA A 92 -5.92 9.54 8.87
N GLY A 93 -5.96 8.21 8.96
CA GLY A 93 -6.98 7.37 8.34
C GLY A 93 -6.84 7.24 6.82
N ASP A 94 -7.60 6.29 6.24
CA ASP A 94 -7.64 6.07 4.78
C ASP A 94 -8.39 7.21 4.06
N THR A 95 -7.71 7.86 3.13
CA THR A 95 -8.34 8.84 2.23
C THR A 95 -8.65 8.21 0.88
N PHE A 96 -9.93 7.99 0.63
CA PHE A 96 -10.41 7.39 -0.61
C PHE A 96 -9.92 8.12 -1.87
N LEU A 97 -9.50 7.35 -2.88
CA LEU A 97 -8.91 7.85 -4.13
C LEU A 97 -9.73 8.94 -4.83
N PHE A 98 -11.07 8.85 -4.79
CA PHE A 98 -11.97 9.80 -5.45
C PHE A 98 -12.55 10.87 -4.51
N ALA A 99 -12.02 11.01 -3.29
CA ALA A 99 -12.45 12.04 -2.35
C ALA A 99 -11.86 13.41 -2.71
N ASN A 100 -12.65 14.47 -2.52
CA ASN A 100 -12.20 15.85 -2.75
C ASN A 100 -11.04 16.27 -1.83
N SER A 101 -10.94 15.66 -0.63
CA SER A 101 -9.87 15.94 0.33
C SER A 101 -8.54 15.26 0.00
N ARG A 102 -8.47 14.43 -1.05
CA ARG A 102 -7.26 13.64 -1.37
C ARG A 102 -6.02 14.50 -1.61
N SER A 103 -6.17 15.73 -2.09
CA SER A 103 -5.04 16.64 -2.31
C SER A 103 -4.30 17.03 -1.03
N GLU A 104 -4.94 16.93 0.13
CA GLU A 104 -4.37 17.34 1.42
C GLU A 104 -4.02 16.16 2.33
N ALA A 105 -4.42 14.93 1.97
CA ALA A 105 -4.22 13.71 2.76
C ALA A 105 -2.75 13.50 3.18
N HIS A 106 -1.83 13.72 2.24
CA HIS A 106 -0.38 13.60 2.46
C HIS A 106 0.18 14.49 3.59
N ILE A 107 -0.52 15.54 4.02
CA ILE A 107 -0.08 16.42 5.11
C ILE A 107 -0.18 15.68 6.45
N GLU A 108 -1.33 15.08 6.73
CA GLU A 108 -1.57 14.32 7.97
C GLU A 108 -0.80 13.00 7.97
N GLU A 109 -0.76 12.31 6.81
CA GLU A 109 0.02 11.07 6.65
C GLU A 109 1.51 11.32 6.94
N ARG A 110 2.10 12.39 6.40
CA ARG A 110 3.50 12.79 6.67
C ARG A 110 3.75 13.08 8.14
N ALA A 111 2.79 13.71 8.83
CA ALA A 111 2.91 13.98 10.27
C ALA A 111 2.92 12.69 11.09
N GLY A 112 2.07 11.71 10.73
CA GLY A 112 2.07 10.38 11.36
C GLY A 112 3.37 9.62 11.12
N ILE A 113 3.91 9.67 9.91
CA ILE A 113 5.22 9.09 9.58
C ILE A 113 6.35 9.73 10.40
N ALA A 114 6.37 11.07 10.53
CA ALA A 114 7.34 11.77 11.35
C ALA A 114 7.24 11.38 12.85
N ARG A 115 6.02 11.13 13.36
CA ARG A 115 5.81 10.61 14.71
C ARG A 115 6.39 9.19 14.85
N LEU A 116 6.06 8.28 13.93
CA LEU A 116 6.57 6.90 13.94
C LEU A 116 8.10 6.84 13.81
N GLN A 117 8.71 7.74 13.02
CA GLN A 117 10.16 7.88 12.93
C GLN A 117 10.79 8.29 14.27
N ALA A 118 10.09 9.10 15.07
CA ALA A 118 10.55 9.59 16.36
C ALA A 118 10.30 8.61 17.53
N GLU A 119 9.58 7.50 17.30
CA GLU A 119 9.35 6.48 18.32
C GLU A 119 10.68 5.87 18.78
N ARG A 120 10.92 5.85 20.09
CA ARG A 120 12.20 5.42 20.68
C ARG A 120 12.58 3.98 20.33
N GLY A 121 11.58 3.13 20.10
CA GLY A 121 11.75 1.73 19.72
C GLY A 121 11.93 1.48 18.23
N ASN A 122 11.85 2.52 17.40
CA ASN A 122 11.97 2.39 15.96
C ASN A 122 13.44 2.17 15.57
N GLY A 123 13.74 1.00 15.00
CA GLY A 123 15.06 0.67 14.46
C GLY A 123 15.26 1.04 12.99
N ILE A 124 14.24 1.57 12.32
CA ILE A 124 14.27 1.97 10.90
C ILE A 124 14.68 3.45 10.83
N MET A 125 15.95 3.68 10.51
CA MET A 125 16.54 5.02 10.53
C MET A 125 16.05 5.94 9.40
N ASP A 126 15.60 5.35 8.30
CA ASP A 126 15.23 5.98 7.03
C ASP A 126 13.73 5.86 6.73
N LEU A 127 12.88 5.64 7.74
CA LEU A 127 11.44 5.43 7.57
C LEU A 127 10.78 6.61 6.83
N ASN A 128 11.10 7.84 7.23
CA ASN A 128 10.60 9.05 6.56
C ASN A 128 11.08 9.11 5.11
N GLU A 129 12.35 8.80 4.84
CA GLU A 129 12.94 8.88 3.49
C GLU A 129 12.31 7.86 2.54
N ILE A 130 12.09 6.63 3.02
CA ILE A 130 11.41 5.57 2.27
C ILE A 130 9.97 5.99 1.94
N TRP A 131 9.26 6.58 2.91
CA TRP A 131 7.90 7.05 2.69
C TRP A 131 7.83 8.23 1.70
N GLU A 132 8.71 9.23 1.82
CA GLU A 132 8.72 10.36 0.87
C GLU A 132 9.08 9.92 -0.56
N GLU A 133 10.00 8.96 -0.72
CA GLU A 133 10.35 8.39 -2.03
C GLU A 133 9.17 7.62 -2.64
N GLN A 134 8.30 7.00 -1.84
CA GLN A 134 7.07 6.42 -2.37
C GLN A 134 6.11 7.53 -2.81
N GLU A 135 5.89 8.52 -1.96
CA GLU A 135 4.85 9.53 -2.18
C GLU A 135 5.17 10.47 -3.34
N THR A 136 6.43 10.88 -3.46
CA THR A 136 6.86 11.93 -4.42
C THR A 136 7.99 11.53 -5.35
N GLY A 137 8.59 10.34 -5.13
CA GLY A 137 9.70 9.86 -5.93
C GLY A 137 9.32 9.52 -7.37
N SER A 138 10.35 9.23 -8.17
CA SER A 138 10.20 8.90 -9.58
C SER A 138 10.95 7.64 -10.01
N SER A 139 11.49 6.88 -9.04
CA SER A 139 12.19 5.63 -9.31
C SER A 139 11.27 4.57 -9.95
N LYS A 140 11.88 3.54 -10.54
CA LYS A 140 11.14 2.41 -11.13
C LYS A 140 10.31 1.70 -10.07
N GLU A 141 10.79 1.62 -8.83
CA GLU A 141 10.06 1.06 -7.69
C GLU A 141 8.84 1.91 -7.36
N THR A 142 9.00 3.24 -7.27
CA THR A 142 7.89 4.17 -7.05
C THR A 142 6.82 4.05 -8.15
N GLN A 143 7.25 3.98 -9.41
CA GLN A 143 6.34 3.83 -10.54
C GLN A 143 5.56 2.51 -10.48
N LEU A 144 6.24 1.39 -10.18
CA LEU A 144 5.60 0.08 -10.03
C LEU A 144 4.60 0.06 -8.89
N ILE A 145 4.96 0.58 -7.71
CA ILE A 145 4.04 0.67 -6.55
C ILE A 145 2.79 1.47 -6.93
N ARG A 146 2.95 2.64 -7.52
CA ARG A 146 1.82 3.50 -7.92
C ARG A 146 0.87 2.80 -8.90
N VAL A 147 1.40 2.03 -9.84
CA VAL A 147 0.59 1.26 -10.80
C VAL A 147 -0.18 0.16 -10.07
N VAL A 148 0.50 -0.63 -9.24
CA VAL A 148 -0.10 -1.79 -8.57
C VAL A 148 -1.10 -1.36 -7.50
N ASP A 149 -0.80 -0.31 -6.74
CA ASP A 149 -1.71 0.29 -5.76
C ASP A 149 -3.03 0.78 -6.38
N ARG A 150 -3.01 1.19 -7.67
CA ARG A 150 -4.23 1.51 -8.43
C ARG A 150 -4.92 0.28 -9.01
N LEU A 151 -4.16 -0.75 -9.36
CA LEU A 151 -4.68 -1.99 -9.93
C LEU A 151 -5.44 -2.84 -8.90
N LEU A 152 -4.95 -2.95 -7.67
CA LEU A 152 -5.57 -3.78 -6.63
C LEU A 152 -7.02 -3.39 -6.30
N PRO A 153 -7.36 -2.14 -5.93
CA PRO A 153 -8.75 -1.75 -5.67
C PRO A 153 -9.63 -1.85 -6.92
N PHE A 154 -9.06 -1.73 -8.13
CA PHE A 154 -9.78 -1.98 -9.38
C PHE A 154 -10.18 -3.46 -9.52
N LEU A 155 -9.24 -4.38 -9.28
CA LEU A 155 -9.52 -5.82 -9.26
C LEU A 155 -10.59 -6.19 -8.22
N LEU A 156 -10.51 -5.61 -7.02
CA LEU A 156 -11.48 -5.84 -5.96
C LEU A 156 -12.87 -5.33 -6.34
N ASN A 157 -12.97 -4.19 -7.03
CA ASN A 157 -14.25 -3.73 -7.57
C ASN A 157 -14.84 -4.70 -8.61
N LEU A 158 -14.03 -5.17 -9.56
CA LEU A 158 -14.51 -6.17 -10.53
C LEU A 158 -15.00 -7.45 -9.85
N ASN A 159 -14.28 -7.93 -8.84
CA ASN A 159 -14.65 -9.14 -8.11
C ASN A 159 -15.87 -8.97 -7.20
N THR A 160 -16.29 -7.74 -6.94
CA THR A 160 -17.41 -7.42 -6.05
C THR A 160 -18.57 -6.79 -6.81
N ASN A 161 -18.62 -6.98 -8.13
CA ASN A 161 -19.63 -6.41 -9.02
C ASN A 161 -19.77 -4.90 -8.85
N GLY A 162 -18.64 -4.20 -8.76
CA GLY A 162 -18.58 -2.75 -8.64
C GLY A 162 -19.02 -2.18 -7.31
N LYS A 163 -19.07 -2.97 -6.22
CA LYS A 163 -19.68 -2.55 -4.96
C LYS A 163 -19.17 -1.19 -4.45
N THR A 164 -17.85 -0.99 -4.40
CA THR A 164 -17.28 0.28 -3.92
C THR A 164 -17.57 1.43 -4.90
N TRP A 165 -17.53 1.19 -6.21
CA TRP A 165 -17.91 2.18 -7.21
C TRP A 165 -19.37 2.60 -7.09
N ILE A 166 -20.29 1.65 -6.94
CA ILE A 166 -21.73 1.90 -6.77
C ILE A 166 -21.99 2.65 -5.45
N ASP A 167 -21.45 2.16 -4.33
CA ASP A 167 -21.64 2.76 -3.00
C ASP A 167 -21.19 4.24 -2.97
N ALA A 168 -20.20 4.61 -3.80
CA ALA A 168 -19.64 5.96 -3.88
C ALA A 168 -20.03 6.76 -5.13
N ASN A 169 -20.95 6.26 -5.96
CA ASN A 169 -21.38 6.89 -7.24
C ASN A 169 -20.21 7.27 -8.16
N ILE A 170 -19.24 6.38 -8.30
CA ILE A 170 -18.05 6.64 -9.12
C ILE A 170 -18.40 6.55 -10.61
N THR A 171 -17.93 7.55 -11.36
CA THR A 171 -18.14 7.62 -12.80
C THR A 171 -17.04 6.89 -13.56
N ARG A 172 -17.36 6.49 -14.80
CA ARG A 172 -16.37 5.98 -15.75
C ARG A 172 -15.21 6.95 -15.95
N SER A 173 -15.50 8.25 -16.08
CA SER A 173 -14.48 9.28 -16.32
C SER A 173 -13.51 9.45 -15.14
N GLN A 174 -13.99 9.33 -13.90
CA GLN A 174 -13.13 9.34 -12.71
C GLN A 174 -12.14 8.17 -12.72
N VAL A 175 -12.61 6.95 -12.99
CA VAL A 175 -11.76 5.76 -13.05
C VAL A 175 -10.75 5.86 -14.19
N THR A 176 -11.19 6.24 -15.40
CA THR A 176 -10.30 6.41 -16.55
C THR A 176 -9.21 7.45 -16.28
N ALA A 177 -9.56 8.61 -15.70
CA ALA A 177 -8.59 9.65 -15.38
C ALA A 177 -7.57 9.19 -14.33
N ALA A 178 -8.02 8.48 -13.29
CA ALA A 178 -7.16 7.98 -12.23
C ALA A 178 -6.15 6.91 -12.70
N LEU A 179 -6.42 6.24 -13.81
CA LEU A 179 -5.60 5.15 -14.36
C LEU A 179 -4.81 5.53 -15.63
N ALA A 180 -5.04 6.73 -16.18
CA ALA A 180 -4.47 7.14 -17.46
C ALA A 180 -2.93 7.09 -17.51
N PHE A 181 -2.25 7.41 -16.40
CA PHE A 181 -0.78 7.40 -16.31
C PHE A 181 -0.16 6.01 -16.52
N ILE A 182 -0.93 4.93 -16.35
CA ILE A 182 -0.46 3.56 -16.51
C ILE A 182 -0.15 3.27 -17.99
N LYS A 183 -0.77 4.00 -18.92
CA LYS A 183 -0.59 3.80 -20.37
C LYS A 183 0.87 3.85 -20.81
N ASP A 184 1.64 4.79 -20.24
CA ASP A 184 3.02 5.04 -20.69
C ASP A 184 4.03 4.08 -20.03
N SER A 185 3.67 3.50 -18.87
CA SER A 185 4.55 2.60 -18.11
C SER A 185 4.24 1.12 -18.31
N PHE A 186 2.95 0.76 -18.38
CA PHE A 186 2.47 -0.61 -18.59
C PHE A 186 1.32 -0.64 -19.61
N PRO A 187 1.60 -0.51 -20.93
CA PRO A 187 0.56 -0.47 -21.96
C PRO A 187 -0.38 -1.68 -21.94
N SER A 188 0.15 -2.89 -21.70
CA SER A 188 -0.66 -4.11 -21.66
C SER A 188 -1.63 -4.14 -20.47
N ILE A 189 -1.20 -3.64 -19.30
CA ILE A 189 -2.07 -3.49 -18.13
C ILE A 189 -3.13 -2.42 -18.41
N HIS A 190 -2.73 -1.28 -18.99
CA HIS A 190 -3.66 -0.20 -19.33
C HIS A 190 -4.72 -0.64 -20.36
N ASP A 191 -4.36 -1.42 -21.37
CA ASP A 191 -5.30 -1.96 -22.35
C ASP A 191 -6.31 -2.92 -21.70
N TRP A 192 -5.84 -3.74 -20.75
CA TRP A 192 -6.71 -4.61 -19.97
C TRP A 192 -7.65 -3.79 -19.06
N LEU A 193 -7.14 -2.77 -18.38
CA LEU A 193 -7.94 -1.85 -17.56
C LEU A 193 -9.03 -1.18 -18.40
N SER A 194 -8.67 -0.65 -19.57
CA SER A 194 -9.61 0.03 -20.48
C SER A 194 -10.78 -0.87 -20.88
N LYS A 195 -10.49 -2.13 -21.26
CA LYS A 195 -11.53 -3.12 -21.59
C LYS A 195 -12.45 -3.42 -20.40
N ASN A 196 -11.89 -3.48 -19.19
CA ASN A 196 -12.67 -3.78 -17.99
C ASN A 196 -13.45 -2.57 -17.47
N ILE A 197 -12.99 -1.34 -17.72
CA ILE A 197 -13.77 -0.12 -17.50
C ILE A 197 -15.02 -0.14 -18.39
N ASP A 198 -14.86 -0.47 -19.68
CA ASP A 198 -15.98 -0.59 -20.61
C ASP A 198 -16.96 -1.66 -20.18
N TYR A 199 -16.46 -2.83 -19.77
CA TYR A 199 -17.27 -3.91 -19.21
C TYR A 199 -18.03 -3.47 -17.96
N ALA A 200 -17.34 -2.88 -16.97
CA ALA A 200 -17.98 -2.41 -15.73
C ALA A 200 -19.05 -1.35 -15.98
N THR A 201 -18.84 -0.48 -16.97
CA THR A 201 -19.84 0.50 -17.42
C THR A 201 -21.07 -0.20 -18.02
N GLN A 202 -20.87 -1.21 -18.89
CA GLN A 202 -21.97 -2.02 -19.45
C GLN A 202 -22.76 -2.79 -18.39
N GLN A 203 -22.11 -3.22 -17.30
CA GLN A 203 -22.78 -3.85 -16.16
C GLN A 203 -23.52 -2.86 -15.25
N GLY A 204 -23.41 -1.55 -15.49
CA GLY A 204 -24.01 -0.51 -14.66
C GLY A 204 -23.28 -0.29 -13.32
N TRP A 205 -22.04 -0.75 -13.19
CA TRP A 205 -21.22 -0.59 -11.98
C TRP A 205 -20.55 0.77 -11.88
N LEU A 206 -20.29 1.38 -13.03
CA LEU A 206 -19.80 2.74 -13.16
C LEU A 206 -20.88 3.60 -13.80
N VAL A 207 -21.05 4.82 -13.30
CA VAL A 207 -21.99 5.77 -13.89
C VAL A 207 -21.40 6.28 -15.20
N ASP A 208 -22.16 6.11 -16.29
CA ASP A 208 -21.85 6.76 -17.58
C ASP A 208 -22.23 8.23 -17.44
N ALA A 209 -21.22 9.09 -17.50
CA ALA A 209 -21.37 10.55 -17.38
C ALA A 209 -21.27 11.18 -18.76
#